data_AF-A0A495H3J6-F1
#
_entry.id   AF-A0A495H3J6-F1
#
_cell.length_a   1.000
_cell.length_b   1.000
_cell.length_c   1.000
_cell.angle_alpha   90.00
_cell.angle_beta   90.00
_cell.angle_gamma   90.00
#
_symmetry.space_group_name_H-M   'P 1'
#
loop_
_entity.id
_entity.type
_entity.pdbx_description
1 polymer ?
#
loop_
_entity_poly.entity_id
_entity_poly.type
_entity_poly.pdbx_seq_one_letter_code
_entity_poly.pdbx_strand_id
1 'polypeptide(L)'
;MRFSRYPRVEVFEWTKRKLTLAERRPQRQAMKLASNYPLIASVLEPPQAFDLERETESRRLAYQRSEQRMRAFHARIWRESRKDFFLASDAQRALIRSAWLEWRGPTTSTYFRYLVDLHTGVMKARSERFRAAEKQRRLSILALSSSQLQIQ
;
A
#
# COMPACT_ATOMS: atom_id res chain seq x y z
N MET A 1 22.90 9.60 -10.54
CA MET A 1 21.87 9.80 -9.50
C MET A 1 21.99 8.67 -8.49
N ARG A 2 21.97 8.97 -7.19
CA ARG A 2 22.09 7.99 -6.09
C ARG A 2 20.79 7.21 -5.93
N PHE A 3 20.81 5.89 -5.98
CA PHE A 3 19.64 5.04 -5.71
C PHE A 3 20.04 3.81 -4.90
N SER A 4 19.21 3.47 -3.91
CA SER A 4 19.39 2.28 -3.09
C SER A 4 18.90 1.07 -3.87
N ARG A 5 19.68 -0.01 -3.86
CA ARG A 5 19.23 -1.29 -4.39
C ARG A 5 18.07 -1.81 -3.54
N TYR A 6 17.03 -2.32 -4.19
CA TYR A 6 15.93 -2.97 -3.48
C TYR A 6 16.46 -4.26 -2.82
N PRO A 7 16.30 -4.43 -1.50
CA PRO A 7 16.82 -5.61 -0.80
C PRO A 7 16.07 -6.86 -1.27
N ARG A 8 16.78 -7.99 -1.33
CA ARG A 8 16.14 -9.28 -1.57
C ARG A 8 15.67 -9.82 -0.23
N VAL A 9 14.36 -9.89 -0.02
CA VAL A 9 13.80 -10.49 1.19
C VAL A 9 13.99 -11.99 1.12
N GLU A 10 14.35 -12.59 2.25
CA GLU A 10 14.47 -14.04 2.38
C GLU A 10 13.15 -14.74 2.08
N VAL A 11 13.25 -15.95 1.54
CA VAL A 11 12.08 -16.77 1.22
C VAL A 11 11.42 -17.22 2.52
N PHE A 12 10.09 -17.26 2.53
CA PHE A 12 9.36 -17.76 3.69
C PHE A 12 9.69 -19.23 3.95
N GLU A 13 10.14 -19.52 5.18
CA GLU A 13 10.40 -20.88 5.63
C GLU A 13 9.45 -21.33 6.73
N TRP A 14 9.04 -22.60 6.64
CA TRP A 14 8.28 -23.28 7.67
C TRP A 14 9.19 -23.73 8.81
N THR A 15 9.05 -23.08 9.96
CA THR A 15 9.66 -23.56 11.20
C THR A 15 8.72 -24.52 11.91
N LYS A 16 9.24 -25.39 12.79
CA LYS A 16 8.42 -26.32 13.60
C LYS A 16 7.28 -25.61 14.34
N ARG A 17 7.55 -24.41 14.87
CA ARG A 17 6.54 -23.56 15.52
C ARG A 17 5.47 -23.07 14.56
N LYS A 18 5.81 -22.68 13.33
CA LYS A 18 4.84 -22.22 12.33
C LYS A 18 3.95 -23.37 11.86
N LEU A 19 4.52 -24.57 11.68
CA LEU A 19 3.78 -25.77 11.27
C LEU A 19 2.74 -26.17 12.33
N THR A 20 3.16 -26.34 13.58
CA THR A 20 2.25 -26.67 14.69
C THR A 20 1.12 -25.64 14.86
N LEU A 21 1.42 -24.35 14.65
CA LEU A 21 0.42 -23.28 14.68
C LEU A 21 -0.58 -23.38 13.52
N ALA A 22 -0.10 -23.75 12.33
CA ALA A 22 -0.90 -23.90 11.12
C ALA A 22 -1.81 -25.15 11.20
N GLU A 23 -1.28 -26.28 11.67
CA GLU A 23 -2.03 -27.51 11.92
C GLU A 23 -3.17 -27.31 12.92
N ARG A 24 -2.94 -26.51 13.97
CA ARG A 24 -3.98 -26.18 14.97
C ARG A 24 -4.95 -25.09 14.51
N ARG A 25 -4.74 -24.47 13.35
CA ARG A 25 -5.56 -23.35 12.86
C ARG A 25 -7.02 -23.75 12.59
N PRO A 26 -7.35 -24.90 11.97
CA PRO A 26 -8.74 -25.31 11.74
C PRO A 26 -9.51 -25.51 13.05
N GLN A 27 -8.89 -26.19 14.03
CA GLN A 27 -9.49 -26.39 15.36
C GLN A 27 -9.78 -25.06 16.07
N ARG A 28 -8.82 -24.13 16.07
CA ARG A 28 -9.02 -22.79 16.65
C ARG A 28 -10.11 -21.99 15.94
N GLN A 29 -10.22 -22.13 14.61
CA GLN A 29 -11.30 -21.50 13.85
C GLN A 29 -12.67 -22.09 14.20
N ALA A 30 -12.77 -23.41 14.33
CA ALA A 30 -14.00 -24.08 14.74
C ALA A 30 -14.44 -23.66 16.15
N MET A 31 -13.51 -23.62 17.11
CA MET A 31 -13.78 -23.13 18.47
C MET A 31 -14.24 -21.67 18.47
N LYS A 32 -13.61 -20.81 17.66
CA LYS A 32 -13.99 -19.41 17.53
C LYS A 32 -15.38 -19.25 16.90
N LEU A 33 -15.71 -20.06 15.88
CA LEU A 33 -17.04 -20.06 15.27
C LEU A 33 -18.12 -20.49 16.26
N ALA A 34 -17.87 -21.56 17.02
CA ALA A 34 -18.78 -22.03 18.07
C ALA A 34 -19.00 -20.97 19.16
N SER A 35 -17.95 -20.27 19.57
CA SER A 35 -18.06 -19.20 20.57
C SER A 35 -18.78 -17.95 20.05
N ASN A 36 -18.54 -17.54 18.81
CA ASN A 36 -19.12 -16.31 18.27
C ASN A 36 -20.55 -16.49 17.76
N TYR A 37 -20.87 -17.69 17.27
CA TYR A 37 -22.13 -17.99 16.59
C TYR A 37 -22.75 -19.30 17.09
N PRO A 38 -23.05 -19.41 18.40
CA PRO A 38 -23.43 -20.67 19.02
C PRO A 38 -24.70 -21.31 18.41
N LEU A 39 -25.63 -20.49 17.92
CA LEU A 39 -26.91 -20.97 17.37
C LEU A 39 -26.79 -21.56 15.96
N ILE A 40 -25.77 -21.17 15.19
CA ILE A 40 -25.64 -21.55 13.77
C ILE A 40 -24.35 -22.32 13.48
N ALA A 41 -23.41 -22.39 14.43
CA ALA A 41 -22.10 -23.01 14.22
C ALA A 41 -22.16 -24.48 13.75
N SER A 42 -23.20 -25.23 14.13
CA SER A 42 -23.41 -26.62 13.69
C SER A 42 -23.85 -26.77 12.24
N VAL A 43 -24.41 -25.71 11.64
CA VAL A 43 -24.88 -25.69 10.24
C VAL A 43 -23.82 -25.10 9.30
N LEU A 44 -22.84 -24.37 9.85
CA LEU A 44 -21.73 -23.83 9.07
C LEU A 44 -20.77 -24.95 8.64
N GLU A 45 -20.22 -24.82 7.44
CA GLU A 45 -19.19 -25.74 6.96
C GLU A 45 -17.97 -25.71 7.90
N PRO A 46 -17.45 -26.90 8.29
CA PRO A 46 -16.28 -26.96 9.15
C PRO A 46 -15.05 -26.40 8.42
N PRO A 47 -14.13 -25.74 9.14
CA PRO A 47 -12.90 -25.25 8.54
C PRO A 47 -12.10 -26.40 7.90
N GLN A 48 -11.64 -26.20 6.67
CA GLN A 48 -10.82 -27.18 5.95
C GLN A 48 -9.55 -27.54 6.75
N ALA A 49 -9.18 -28.82 6.68
CA ALA A 49 -7.91 -29.30 7.25
C ALA A 49 -6.71 -28.58 6.65
N PHE A 50 -5.64 -28.44 7.45
CA PHE A 50 -4.41 -27.80 6.98
C PHE A 50 -3.69 -28.72 5.99
N ASP A 51 -3.43 -28.19 4.79
CA ASP A 51 -2.64 -28.83 3.75
C ASP A 51 -1.35 -28.00 3.55
N LEU A 52 -0.22 -28.62 3.89
CA LEU A 52 1.08 -27.97 3.86
C LEU A 52 1.51 -27.60 2.44
N GLU A 53 1.33 -28.50 1.48
CA GLU A 53 1.80 -28.28 0.10
C GLU A 53 0.99 -27.16 -0.54
N ARG A 54 -0.35 -27.22 -0.41
CA ARG A 54 -1.25 -26.19 -0.93
C ARG A 54 -1.00 -24.82 -0.31
N GLU A 55 -0.80 -24.74 1.00
CA GLU A 55 -0.50 -23.46 1.66
C GLU A 55 0.87 -22.92 1.24
N THR A 56 1.87 -23.79 1.12
CA THR A 56 3.22 -23.40 0.70
C THR A 56 3.21 -22.82 -0.70
N GLU A 57 2.55 -23.51 -1.64
CA GLU A 57 2.41 -23.04 -3.01
C GLU A 57 1.62 -21.74 -3.09
N SER A 58 0.51 -21.64 -2.35
CA SER A 58 -0.29 -20.40 -2.28
C SER A 58 0.53 -19.22 -1.76
N ARG A 59 1.35 -19.42 -0.72
CA ARG A 59 2.26 -18.39 -0.19
C ARG A 59 3.35 -18.00 -1.18
N ARG A 60 3.94 -18.98 -1.87
CA ARG A 60 4.96 -18.75 -2.90
C ARG A 60 4.40 -17.87 -4.02
N LEU A 61 3.23 -18.20 -4.56
CA LEU A 61 2.56 -17.42 -5.61
C LEU A 61 2.18 -16.02 -5.14
N ALA A 62 1.64 -15.89 -3.92
CA ALA A 62 1.31 -14.60 -3.33
C ALA A 62 2.56 -13.71 -3.19
N TYR A 63 3.67 -14.27 -2.72
CA TYR A 63 4.95 -13.57 -2.60
C TYR A 63 5.47 -13.11 -3.97
N GLN A 64 5.50 -13.99 -4.96
CA GLN A 64 5.94 -13.66 -6.33
C GLN A 64 5.09 -12.54 -6.95
N ARG A 65 3.76 -12.60 -6.81
CA ARG A 65 2.85 -11.56 -7.28
C ARG A 65 3.08 -10.23 -6.59
N SER A 66 3.29 -10.24 -5.27
CA SER A 66 3.59 -9.04 -4.49
C SER A 66 4.91 -8.40 -4.93
N GLU A 67 5.97 -9.20 -5.06
CA GLU A 67 7.28 -8.76 -5.54
C GLU A 67 7.18 -8.15 -6.95
N GLN A 68 6.51 -8.83 -7.88
CA GLN A 68 6.33 -8.33 -9.24
C GLN A 68 5.55 -7.02 -9.25
N ARG A 69 4.47 -6.91 -8.46
CA ARG A 69 3.69 -5.67 -8.32
C ARG A 69 4.54 -4.51 -7.82
N MET A 70 5.36 -4.74 -6.79
CA MET A 70 6.24 -3.71 -6.25
C MET A 70 7.32 -3.28 -7.25
N ARG A 71 7.93 -4.22 -7.98
CA ARG A 71 8.89 -3.90 -9.04
C ARG A 71 8.25 -3.10 -10.16
N ALA A 72 7.07 -3.52 -10.62
CA ALA A 72 6.32 -2.81 -11.66
C ALA A 72 5.96 -1.39 -11.20
N PHE A 73 5.53 -1.22 -9.95
CA PHE A 73 5.26 0.07 -9.35
C PHE A 73 6.50 0.97 -9.34
N HIS A 74 7.63 0.49 -8.79
CA HIS A 74 8.87 1.28 -8.72
C HIS A 74 9.40 1.65 -10.12
N ALA A 75 9.33 0.73 -11.08
CA ALA A 75 9.74 0.98 -12.46
C ALA A 75 8.85 2.01 -13.15
N ARG A 76 7.52 1.94 -12.95
CA ARG A 76 6.56 2.93 -13.45
C ARG A 76 6.88 4.32 -12.89
N ILE A 77 7.00 4.43 -11.56
CA ILE A 77 7.30 5.70 -10.90
C ILE A 77 8.65 6.26 -11.38
N TRP A 78 9.66 5.41 -11.57
CA TRP A 78 10.94 5.85 -12.13
C TRP A 78 10.79 6.44 -13.54
N ARG A 79 10.10 5.74 -14.45
CA ARG A 79 9.88 6.22 -15.82
C ARG A 79 9.14 7.56 -15.86
N GLU A 80 8.08 7.69 -15.06
CA GLU A 80 7.30 8.94 -14.93
C GLU A 80 8.16 10.07 -14.36
N SER A 81 8.86 9.84 -13.26
CA SER A 81 9.72 10.84 -12.63
C SER A 81 10.85 11.29 -13.54
N ARG A 82 11.46 10.34 -14.26
CA ARG A 82 12.54 10.63 -15.20
C ARG A 82 12.02 11.49 -16.35
N LYS A 83 10.88 11.13 -16.94
CA LYS A 83 10.25 11.92 -18.00
C LYS A 83 10.02 13.37 -17.53
N ASP A 84 9.37 13.54 -16.38
CA ASP A 84 9.03 14.87 -15.86
C ASP A 84 10.27 15.66 -15.46
N PHE A 85 11.31 15.01 -14.92
CA PHE A 85 12.60 15.65 -14.65
C PHE A 85 13.23 16.22 -15.92
N PHE A 86 13.19 15.50 -17.05
CA PHE A 86 13.77 16.01 -18.30
C PHE A 86 12.90 17.08 -18.98
N LEU A 87 11.59 17.08 -18.74
CA LEU A 87 10.70 18.14 -19.21
C LEU A 87 10.80 19.43 -18.37
N ALA A 88 11.29 19.34 -17.13
CA ALA A 88 11.50 20.49 -16.26
C ALA A 88 12.58 21.44 -16.81
N SER A 89 12.49 22.72 -16.43
CA SER A 89 13.48 23.74 -16.83
C SER A 89 14.86 23.45 -16.24
N ASP A 90 15.90 24.00 -16.85
CA ASP A 90 17.29 23.83 -16.43
C ASP A 90 17.51 24.21 -14.95
N ALA A 91 16.89 25.31 -14.52
CA ALA A 91 16.91 25.77 -13.13
C ALA A 91 16.23 24.75 -12.19
N GLN A 92 15.06 24.22 -12.55
CA GLN A 92 14.37 23.20 -11.76
C GLN A 92 15.18 21.91 -11.67
N ARG A 93 15.80 21.48 -12.79
CA ARG A 93 16.66 20.30 -12.80
C ARG A 93 17.87 20.47 -11.88
N ALA A 94 18.47 21.66 -11.83
CA ALA A 94 19.57 21.96 -10.91
C ALA A 94 19.13 21.84 -9.44
N LEU A 95 17.98 22.43 -9.09
CA LEU A 95 17.40 22.32 -7.75
C LEU A 95 17.11 20.86 -7.37
N ILE A 96 16.46 20.09 -8.26
CA ILE A 96 16.16 18.68 -8.02
C ILE A 96 17.44 17.87 -7.81
N ARG A 97 18.51 18.13 -8.60
CA ARG A 97 19.79 17.43 -8.45
C ARG A 97 20.45 17.73 -7.10
N SER A 98 20.53 19.01 -6.71
CA SER A 98 21.09 19.40 -5.39
C SER A 98 20.27 18.77 -4.26
N ALA A 99 18.94 18.91 -4.30
CA ALA A 99 18.05 18.32 -3.31
C ALA A 99 18.21 16.79 -3.21
N TRP A 100 18.38 16.10 -4.34
CA TRP A 100 18.59 14.64 -4.34
C TRP A 100 19.95 14.20 -3.77
N LEU A 101 20.98 15.00 -3.99
CA LEU A 101 22.30 14.78 -3.41
C LEU A 101 22.30 14.97 -1.90
N GLU A 102 21.62 16.02 -1.42
CA GLU A 102 21.50 16.36 0.00
C GLU A 102 20.47 15.50 0.75
N TRP A 103 19.60 14.78 0.02
CA TRP A 103 18.54 13.94 0.58
C TRP A 103 19.06 12.98 1.65
N ARG A 104 18.41 12.96 2.82
CA ARG A 104 18.76 12.06 3.94
C ARG A 104 17.85 10.84 4.07
N GLY A 105 16.74 10.83 3.33
CA GLY A 105 15.79 9.71 3.35
C GLY A 105 16.17 8.58 2.40
N PRO A 106 15.29 7.58 2.25
CA PRO A 106 15.52 6.46 1.34
C PRO A 106 15.69 6.94 -0.10
N THR A 107 16.69 6.42 -0.81
CA THR A 107 16.98 6.81 -2.19
C THR A 107 16.24 5.91 -3.18
N THR A 108 14.91 5.88 -3.08
CA THR A 108 14.02 5.08 -3.96
C THR A 108 13.38 5.96 -5.04
N SER A 109 12.80 5.33 -6.06
CA SER A 109 12.10 6.05 -7.14
C SER A 109 10.93 6.90 -6.64
N THR A 110 10.27 6.51 -5.56
CA THR A 110 9.15 7.27 -4.96
C THR A 110 9.61 8.57 -4.31
N TYR A 111 10.75 8.57 -3.62
CA TYR A 111 11.30 9.80 -3.05
C TYR A 111 11.93 10.70 -4.11
N PHE A 112 12.50 10.11 -5.15
CA PHE A 112 12.91 10.90 -6.31
C PHE A 112 11.69 11.58 -6.97
N ARG A 113 10.57 10.85 -7.14
CA ARG A 113 9.32 11.43 -7.64
C ARG A 113 8.85 12.60 -6.77
N TYR A 114 8.91 12.45 -5.46
CA TYR A 114 8.53 13.50 -4.51
C TYR A 114 9.32 14.80 -4.76
N LEU A 115 10.65 14.72 -4.91
CA LEU A 115 11.45 15.92 -5.20
C LEU A 115 11.12 16.53 -6.56
N VAL A 116 10.90 15.69 -7.59
CA VAL A 116 10.47 16.18 -8.90
C VAL A 116 9.14 16.92 -8.79
N ASP A 117 8.13 16.33 -8.14
CA ASP A 117 6.81 16.96 -7.94
C ASP A 117 6.91 18.26 -7.12
N LEU A 118 7.79 18.30 -6.13
CA LEU A 118 8.02 19.47 -5.28
C LEU A 118 8.57 20.65 -6.09
N HIS A 119 9.65 20.44 -6.85
CA HIS A 119 10.34 21.52 -7.57
C HIS A 119 9.72 21.87 -8.93
N THR A 120 8.89 20.99 -9.49
CA THR A 120 8.08 21.30 -10.69
C THR A 120 6.76 22.00 -10.36
N GLY A 121 6.39 22.09 -9.08
CA GLY A 121 5.12 22.69 -8.64
C GLY A 121 3.91 21.77 -8.75
N VAL A 122 4.06 20.56 -9.30
CA VAL A 122 2.99 19.55 -9.40
C VAL A 122 2.43 19.19 -8.02
N MET A 123 3.30 19.11 -7.00
CA MET A 123 2.87 18.83 -5.63
C MET A 123 1.93 19.93 -5.09
N LYS A 124 2.28 21.19 -5.32
CA LYS A 124 1.48 22.35 -4.90
C LYS A 124 0.11 22.33 -5.58
N ALA A 125 0.10 22.17 -6.91
CA ALA A 125 -1.14 22.08 -7.69
C ALA A 125 -2.05 20.93 -7.22
N ARG A 126 -1.45 19.77 -6.89
CA ARG A 126 -2.19 18.63 -6.33
C ARG A 126 -2.80 18.97 -4.96
N SER A 127 -2.03 19.58 -4.07
CA SER A 127 -2.50 19.98 -2.73
C SER A 127 -3.65 20.98 -2.80
N GLU A 128 -3.57 21.96 -3.70
CA GLU A 128 -4.63 22.96 -3.91
C GLU A 128 -5.93 22.30 -4.39
N ARG A 129 -5.85 21.36 -5.34
CA ARG A 129 -7.02 20.59 -5.80
C ARG A 129 -7.66 19.79 -4.67
N PHE A 130 -6.86 19.12 -3.85
CA PHE A 130 -7.37 18.37 -2.70
C PHE A 130 -8.07 19.26 -1.68
N ARG A 131 -7.46 20.40 -1.33
CA ARG A 131 -8.07 21.36 -0.41
C ARG A 131 -9.38 21.93 -0.95
N ALA A 132 -9.45 22.22 -2.25
CA ALA A 132 -10.67 22.69 -2.89
C ALA A 132 -11.78 21.62 -2.84
N ALA A 133 -11.46 20.37 -3.18
CA ALA A 133 -12.41 19.25 -3.14
C ALA A 133 -12.91 18.99 -1.71
N GLU A 134 -12.02 19.05 -0.71
CA GLU A 134 -12.39 18.84 0.68
C GLU A 134 -13.30 19.97 1.21
N LYS A 135 -13.01 21.23 0.84
CA LYS A 135 -13.89 22.35 1.16
C LYS A 135 -15.29 22.13 0.57
N GLN A 136 -15.39 21.68 -0.68
CA GLN A 136 -16.68 21.38 -1.32
C GLN A 136 -17.43 20.26 -0.59
N ARG A 137 -16.75 19.17 -0.24
CA ARG A 137 -17.35 18.06 0.51
C ARG A 137 -17.84 18.50 1.89
N ARG A 138 -17.07 19.32 2.60
CA ARG A 138 -17.48 19.85 3.91
C ARG A 138 -18.72 20.73 3.80
N LEU A 139 -18.78 21.59 2.79
CA LEU A 139 -19.96 22.43 2.52
C LEU A 139 -21.19 21.58 2.19
N SER A 140 -21.05 20.53 1.37
CA SER A 140 -22.18 19.64 1.07
C SER A 140 -22.69 18.89 2.30
N ILE A 141 -21.80 18.43 3.18
CA ILE A 141 -22.19 17.77 4.44
C ILE A 141 -22.95 18.74 5.35
N LEU A 142 -22.44 19.97 5.51
CA LEU A 142 -23.10 21.00 6.32
C LEU A 142 -24.47 21.41 5.77
N ALA A 143 -24.60 21.49 4.45
CA ALA A 143 -25.89 21.77 3.80
C ALA A 143 -26.89 20.64 4.07
N LEU A 144 -26.48 19.38 3.91
CA LEU A 144 -27.33 18.22 4.20
C LEU A 144 -27.78 18.17 5.67
N SER A 145 -26.89 18.45 6.62
CA SER A 145 -27.23 18.48 8.04
C SER A 145 -28.18 19.63 8.40
N SER A 146 -28.04 20.77 7.72
CA SER A 146 -28.91 21.93 7.93
C SER A 146 -30.33 21.65 7.40
N SER A 147 -30.45 20.97 6.27
CA SER A 147 -31.74 20.56 5.72
C SER A 147 -32.45 19.49 6.55
N GLN A 148 -31.70 18.60 7.22
CA GLN A 148 -32.29 17.61 8.14
C GLN A 148 -32.85 18.24 9.42
N LEU A 149 -32.25 19.33 9.91
CA LEU A 149 -32.72 20.06 11.09
C LEU A 149 -33.96 20.92 10.83
N GLN A 150 -34.28 21.25 9.58
CA GLN A 150 -35.48 22.03 9.22
C GLN A 150 -36.74 21.18 9.02
N ILE A 151 -36.62 19.84 9.05
CA ILE A 151 -37.73 18.90 8.86
C ILE A 151 -38.20 18.29 10.19
N GLN A 152 -37.57 18.67 11.32
CA GLN A 152 -38.01 18.35 12.69
C GLN A 152 -38.64 19.57 13.35
#